data_AF-A0A7V9P833-F1
#
_entry.id   AF-A0A7V9P833-F1
#
_cell.length_a   1.000
_cell.length_b   1.000
_cell.length_c   1.000
_cell.angle_alpha   90.00
_cell.angle_beta   90.00
_cell.angle_gamma   90.00
#
_symmetry.space_group_name_H-M   'P 1'
#
loop_
_entity.id
_entity.type
_entity.pdbx_description
1 polymer ?
#
loop_
_entity_poly.entity_id
_entity_poly.type
_entity_poly.pdbx_seq_one_letter_code
_entity_poly.pdbx_strand_id
1 'polypeptide(L)' 'MLAFVLSDNGLGLSSDGYADAGKNGIGLTNTRTRLRYLYGDAHEFALTESTNGGVAVKMKIPFRESTEEI' A
#
# COMPACT_ATOMS: atom_id res chain seq x y z
N MET A 1 5.61 15.77 2.57
CA MET A 1 5.30 14.35 2.25
C MET A 1 4.73 13.70 3.49
N LEU A 2 3.69 12.90 3.35
CA LEU A 2 3.13 12.09 4.44
C LEU A 2 3.54 10.63 4.20
N ALA A 3 4.08 9.98 5.22
CA ALA A 3 4.48 8.57 5.17
C ALA A 3 3.83 7.80 6.31
N PHE A 4 3.35 6.60 6.01
CA PHE A 4 2.76 5.70 7.00
C PHE A 4 2.98 4.25 6.62
N VAL A 5 2.84 3.40 7.64
CA VAL A 5 2.91 1.94 7.49
C VAL A 5 1.64 1.35 8.09
N LEU A 6 0.93 0.56 7.29
CA LEU A 6 -0.18 -0.27 7.75
C LEU A 6 0.32 -1.71 7.84
N SER A 7 0.09 -2.39 8.96
CA SER A 7 0.46 -3.81 9.11
C SER A 7 -0.72 -4.62 9.61
N ASP A 8 -0.84 -5.85 9.13
CA ASP A 8 -1.71 -6.88 9.70
C ASP A 8 -0.89 -7.97 10.39
N ASN A 9 -1.58 -8.88 11.09
CA ASN A 9 -1.00 -10.02 11.82
C ASN A 9 -1.45 -11.36 11.22
N GLY A 10 -1.76 -11.39 9.92
CA GLY A 10 -2.20 -12.58 9.19
C GLY A 10 -1.05 -13.50 8.78
N LEU A 11 -1.28 -14.29 7.73
CA LEU A 11 -0.34 -15.34 7.30
C LEU A 11 0.89 -14.85 6.52
N GLY A 12 0.89 -13.59 6.07
CA GLY A 12 1.99 -13.03 5.27
C GLY A 12 1.91 -13.35 3.77
N LEU A 13 2.88 -12.83 3.02
CA LEU A 13 2.96 -12.92 1.55
C LEU A 13 3.50 -14.28 1.07
N SER A 14 4.24 -15.01 1.91
CA SER A 14 4.80 -16.32 1.56
C SER A 14 3.83 -17.50 1.74
N SER A 15 2.58 -17.25 2.18
CA SER A 15 1.57 -18.31 2.24
C SER A 15 1.14 -18.74 0.83
N ASP A 16 0.94 -20.05 0.64
CA ASP A 16 0.82 -20.74 -0.67
C ASP A 16 -0.22 -20.18 -1.67
N GLY A 17 -1.03 -19.19 -1.29
CA GLY A 17 -1.98 -18.48 -2.15
C GLY A 17 -1.42 -17.23 -2.87
N TYR A 18 -0.28 -16.68 -2.46
CA TYR A 18 0.30 -15.48 -3.10
C TYR A 18 1.30 -15.83 -4.22
N ALA A 19 1.98 -16.99 -4.12
CA ALA A 19 2.96 -17.45 -5.10
C ALA A 19 2.33 -17.77 -6.47
N ASP A 20 1.06 -18.20 -6.49
CA ASP A 20 0.28 -18.42 -7.72
C ASP A 20 -0.44 -17.14 -8.20
N ALA A 21 -0.48 -16.11 -7.33
CA ALA A 21 -1.07 -14.80 -7.62
C ALA A 21 -0.06 -13.86 -8.28
N GLY A 22 0.50 -14.27 -9.43
CA GLY A 22 1.11 -13.37 -10.43
C GLY A 22 0.17 -12.24 -10.90
N LYS A 23 -1.04 -12.18 -10.36
CA LYS A 23 -2.02 -11.12 -10.47
C LYS A 23 -2.09 -10.41 -9.12
N ASN A 24 -1.49 -9.23 -9.01
CA ASN A 24 -1.85 -8.26 -7.97
C ASN A 24 -3.39 -8.28 -7.85
N GLY A 25 -3.93 -8.80 -6.74
CA GLY A 25 -5.38 -8.93 -6.57
C GLY A 25 -6.06 -7.61 -6.92
N ILE A 26 -7.32 -7.66 -7.41
CA ILE A 26 -8.01 -6.47 -7.94
C ILE A 26 -7.93 -5.24 -7.02
N GLY A 27 -7.90 -5.45 -5.69
CA GLY A 27 -7.72 -4.40 -4.69
C GLY A 27 -6.37 -3.69 -4.77
N LEU A 28 -5.25 -4.43 -4.83
CA LEU A 28 -3.91 -3.84 -4.94
C LEU A 28 -3.70 -3.18 -6.30
N THR A 29 -4.20 -3.79 -7.38
CA THR A 29 -4.17 -3.18 -8.71
C THR A 29 -4.93 -1.85 -8.71
N ASN A 30 -6.15 -1.83 -8.18
CA ASN A 30 -6.95 -0.60 -8.06
C ASN A 30 -6.26 0.46 -7.21
N THR A 31 -5.63 0.05 -6.11
CA THR A 31 -4.90 0.96 -5.22
C THR A 31 -3.71 1.61 -5.95
N ARG A 32 -2.86 0.81 -6.61
CA ARG A 32 -1.73 1.32 -7.39
C ARG A 32 -2.18 2.24 -8.52
N THR A 33 -3.23 1.87 -9.26
CA THR A 33 -3.78 2.70 -10.35
C THR A 33 -4.27 4.05 -9.84
N ARG A 34 -4.99 4.08 -8.71
CA ARG A 34 -5.48 5.33 -8.11
C ARG A 34 -4.35 6.21 -7.59
N LEU A 35 -3.35 5.62 -6.93
CA LEU A 35 -2.17 6.36 -6.49
C LEU A 35 -1.41 6.97 -7.67
N ARG A 36 -1.25 6.21 -8.77
CA ARG A 36 -0.66 6.73 -10.01
C ARG A 36 -1.46 7.88 -10.59
N TYR A 37 -2.79 7.75 -10.63
CA TYR A 37 -3.67 8.79 -11.15
C TYR A 37 -3.61 10.09 -10.31
N LEU A 38 -3.60 9.97 -8.99
CA LEU A 38 -3.62 11.12 -8.07
C LEU A 38 -2.27 11.80 -7.89
N TYR A 39 -1.18 11.02 -7.88
CA TYR A 39 0.14 11.49 -7.45
C TYR A 39 1.25 11.25 -8.46
N GLY A 40 0.98 10.56 -9.59
CA GLY A 40 1.99 10.28 -10.62
C GLY A 40 3.18 9.51 -10.05
N ASP A 41 4.39 9.97 -10.37
CA ASP A 41 5.65 9.43 -9.83
C ASP A 41 5.98 9.90 -8.41
N ALA A 42 5.18 10.82 -7.83
CA ALA A 42 5.45 11.39 -6.51
C ALA A 42 4.95 10.52 -5.34
N HIS A 43 4.33 9.38 -5.61
CA HIS A 43 3.96 8.41 -4.57
C HIS A 43 4.95 7.25 -4.50
N GLU A 44 5.09 6.68 -3.31
CA GLU A 44 5.78 5.41 -3.10
C GLU A 44 4.79 4.40 -2.48
N PHE A 45 4.78 3.17 -2.99
CA PHE A 45 3.92 2.09 -2.49
C PHE A 45 4.65 0.74 -2.56
N ALA A 46 4.84 0.11 -1.40
CA ALA A 46 5.50 -1.18 -1.28
C ALA A 46 4.71 -2.12 -0.36
N LEU A 47 4.71 -3.41 -0.70
CA LEU A 47 4.28 -4.49 0.19
C LEU A 47 5.53 -5.23 0.68
N THR A 48 5.59 -5.50 1.97
CA THR A 48 6.65 -6.28 2.61
C THR A 48 6.03 -7.25 3.61
N GLU A 49 6.75 -8.31 3.97
CA GLU A 49 6.41 -9.09 5.15
C GLU A 49 6.50 -8.20 6.41
N SER A 50 5.60 -8.43 7.37
CA SER A 50 5.62 -7.77 8.66
C SER A 50 6.47 -8.58 9.66
N THR A 51 7.15 -7.89 10.58
CA THR A 51 8.08 -8.52 11.55
C THR A 51 7.37 -9.45 12.54
N ASN A 52 6.06 -9.30 12.73
CA ASN A 52 5.25 -10.09 13.65
C ASN A 52 4.32 -11.10 12.93
N GLY A 53 4.64 -11.43 11.68
CA GLY A 53 3.70 -12.08 10.76
C GLY A 53 2.76 -11.08 10.10
N GLY A 54 2.07 -11.54 9.06
CA GLY A 54 1.18 -10.71 8.24
C GLY A 54 1.91 -9.86 7.21
N VAL A 55 1.19 -8.92 6.60
CA VAL A 55 1.71 -8.05 5.55
C VAL A 55 1.83 -6.62 6.07
N ALA A 56 2.87 -5.92 5.64
CA ALA A 56 3.02 -4.49 5.83
C ALA A 56 2.95 -3.74 4.49
N VAL A 57 2.14 -2.69 4.44
CA VAL A 57 2.07 -1.74 3.33
C VAL A 57 2.77 -0.47 3.77
N LYS A 58 3.83 -0.08 3.03
CA LYS A 58 4.50 1.21 3.19
C LYS A 58 3.99 2.16 2.12
N MET A 59 3.49 3.31 2.54
CA MET A 59 2.96 4.33 1.64
C MET A 59 3.58 5.69 1.94
N LYS A 60 3.90 6.43 0.87
CA LYS A 60 4.29 7.83 0.94
C LYS A 60 3.58 8.61 -0.17
N ILE A 61 2.97 9.73 0.21
CA ILE A 61 2.23 10.59 -0.71
C ILE A 61 2.56 12.07 -0.48
N PRO A 62 2.38 12.93 -1.49
CA PRO A 62 2.35 14.38 -1.29
C PRO A 62 1.31 14.76 -0.23
N PHE A 63 1.75 15.47 0.80
CA PHE A 63 0.87 15.98 1.85
C PHE A 63 0.31 17.33 1.41
N ARG A 64 -0.99 17.55 1.58
CA ARG A 64 -1.67 18.82 1.33
C ARG A 64 -2.46 19.17 2.57
N GLU A 65 -2.20 20.34 3.14
CA GLU A 65 -3.04 20.90 4.19
C GLU A 65 -4.31 21.44 3.53
N SER A 66 -5.47 21.03 4.02
CA SER A 66 -6.74 21.65 3.64
C SER A 66 -6.98 22.84 4.54
N THR A 67 -6.95 24.05 3.99
CA THR A 67 -7.59 25.22 4.60
C THR A 67 -9.09 25.14 4.34
N GLU A 68 -9.78 24.23 5.02
CA GLU A 68 -11.24 24.25 5.11
C GLU A 68 -11.58 24.55 6.57
N GLU A 69 -12.03 25.78 6.83
CA GLU A 69 -12.84 26.09 8.00
C GLU A 69 -14.16 25.32 7.84
N ILE A 70 -14.47 24.45 8.80
CA ILE A 70 -15.77 23.77 8.94
C ILE A 70 -16.82 24.76 9.39
#